data_AF-A0A2V8IMF2-F1
#
_entry.id   AF-A0A2V8IMF2-F1
#
_cell.length_a   1.000
_cell.length_b   1.000
_cell.length_c   1.000
_cell.angle_alpha   90.00
_cell.angle_beta   90.00
_cell.angle_gamma   90.00
#
_symmetry.space_group_name_H-M   'P 1'
#
loop_
_entity.id
_entity.type
_entity.pdbx_description
1 polymer ?
#
loop_
_entity_poly.entity_id
_entity_poly.type
_entity_poly.pdbx_seq_one_letter_code
_entity_poly.pdbx_strand_id
1 'polypeptide(L)'
;MSLTRRFFASLSVAGIFVVVALLVPGFVSGQAPTAPAKAKVPAKAWTLSHTADGQPDLQGYWTNTTYTPLQRPNNINKDFFTKEELEEVIRHAADEEGA
;
A
#
# COMPACT_ATOMS: atom_id res chain seq x y z
N MET A 1 7.57 41.49 -45.55
CA MET A 1 7.24 40.10 -45.13
C MET A 1 7.38 39.93 -43.60
N SER A 2 6.66 40.71 -42.77
CA SER A 2 6.78 40.64 -41.28
C SER A 2 5.42 40.43 -40.57
N LEU A 3 4.30 40.58 -41.30
CA LEU A 3 2.97 40.52 -40.72
C LEU A 3 2.46 39.08 -40.53
N THR A 4 2.80 38.16 -41.43
CA THR A 4 2.33 36.76 -41.37
C THR A 4 2.85 36.00 -40.15
N ARG A 5 4.09 36.24 -39.73
CA ARG A 5 4.72 35.54 -38.59
C ARG A 5 4.04 35.82 -37.24
N ARG A 6 3.51 37.04 -37.07
CA ARG A 6 2.84 37.50 -35.85
C ARG A 6 1.41 36.97 -35.74
N PHE A 7 0.72 36.88 -36.88
CA PHE A 7 -0.62 36.28 -36.98
C PHE A 7 -0.61 34.78 -36.69
N PHE A 8 0.37 34.02 -37.20
CA PHE A 8 0.50 32.60 -36.87
C PHE A 8 0.92 32.37 -35.41
N ALA A 9 1.77 33.25 -34.85
CA ALA A 9 2.15 33.17 -33.44
C ALA A 9 0.98 33.41 -32.48
N SER A 10 0.08 34.36 -32.78
CA SER A 10 -1.10 34.61 -31.91
C SER A 10 -2.16 33.52 -32.02
N LEU A 11 -2.30 32.89 -33.20
CA LEU A 11 -3.22 31.76 -33.39
C LEU A 11 -2.76 30.51 -32.62
N SER A 12 -1.45 30.27 -32.54
CA SER A 12 -0.88 29.17 -31.75
C SER A 12 -1.07 29.38 -30.24
N VAL A 13 -0.94 30.60 -29.72
CA VAL A 13 -1.18 30.89 -28.30
C VAL A 13 -2.66 30.69 -27.94
N ALA A 14 -3.59 31.17 -28.77
CA ALA A 14 -5.02 30.96 -28.56
C ALA A 14 -5.41 29.47 -28.59
N GLY A 15 -4.82 28.68 -29.50
CA GLY A 15 -5.02 27.23 -29.56
C GLY A 15 -4.57 26.49 -28.30
N ILE A 16 -3.44 26.89 -27.70
CA ILE A 16 -2.96 26.31 -26.44
C ILE A 16 -3.93 26.59 -25.29
N PHE A 17 -4.47 27.80 -25.21
CA PHE A 17 -5.47 28.14 -24.18
C PHE A 17 -6.77 27.33 -24.31
N VAL A 18 -7.23 27.08 -25.55
CA VAL A 18 -8.41 26.24 -25.80
C VAL A 18 -8.15 24.79 -25.42
N VAL A 19 -6.97 24.24 -25.75
CA VAL A 19 -6.59 22.88 -25.38
C VAL A 19 -6.48 22.74 -23.85
N VAL A 20 -5.84 23.69 -23.17
CA VAL A 20 -5.79 23.69 -21.69
C VAL A 20 -7.19 23.76 -21.10
N ALA A 21 -8.05 24.66 -21.58
CA ALA A 21 -9.44 24.79 -21.09
C ALA A 21 -10.27 23.51 -21.31
N LEU A 22 -10.05 22.78 -22.41
CA LEU A 22 -10.74 21.51 -22.70
C LEU A 22 -10.19 20.32 -21.89
N LEU A 23 -8.97 20.40 -21.36
CA LEU A 23 -8.39 19.37 -20.46
C LEU A 23 -8.75 19.56 -18.97
N VAL A 24 -9.23 20.75 -18.56
CA VAL A 24 -9.59 21.05 -17.15
C VAL A 24 -10.77 20.22 -16.60
N PRO A 25 -11.85 19.92 -17.36
CA PRO A 25 -13.00 19.19 -16.80
C PRO A 25 -12.69 17.76 -16.33
N GLY A 26 -11.67 17.10 -16.90
CA GLY A 26 -11.29 15.73 -16.53
C GLY A 26 -10.73 15.58 -15.10
N PHE A 27 -10.23 16.68 -14.52
CA PHE A 27 -9.70 16.67 -13.15
C PHE A 27 -10.77 16.73 -12.06
N VAL A 28 -11.99 17.19 -12.37
CA VAL A 28 -13.07 17.33 -11.38
C VAL A 28 -13.81 16.00 -11.14
N SER A 29 -13.82 15.10 -12.13
CA SER A 29 -14.47 13.79 -12.02
C SER A 29 -13.78 12.81 -11.05
N GLY A 30 -12.60 13.14 -10.54
CA GLY A 30 -11.90 12.36 -9.51
C GLY A 30 -12.36 12.65 -8.08
N GLN A 31 -13.17 13.70 -7.87
CA GLN A 31 -13.76 13.98 -6.56
C GLN A 31 -15.02 13.14 -6.39
N ALA A 32 -14.84 11.88 -5.99
CA ALA A 32 -15.94 11.12 -5.43
C ALA A 32 -16.52 11.91 -4.24
N PRO A 33 -17.86 12.04 -4.10
CA PRO A 33 -18.43 12.63 -2.90
C PRO A 33 -17.88 11.89 -1.69
N THR A 34 -17.32 12.63 -0.73
CA THR A 34 -16.87 12.06 0.54
C THR A 34 -18.04 11.33 1.15
N ALA A 35 -17.96 9.99 1.17
CA ALA A 35 -18.95 9.18 1.85
C ALA A 35 -19.06 9.67 3.30
N PRO A 36 -20.26 9.75 3.88
CA PRO A 36 -20.40 10.12 5.28
C PRO A 36 -19.52 9.20 6.11
N ALA A 37 -18.64 9.78 6.92
CA ALA A 37 -17.78 9.03 7.80
C ALA A 37 -18.67 8.13 8.66
N LYS A 38 -18.54 6.81 8.49
CA LYS A 38 -19.22 5.86 9.36
C LYS A 38 -18.83 6.19 10.79
N ALA A 39 -19.82 6.37 11.66
CA ALA A 39 -19.57 6.57 13.09
C ALA A 39 -18.68 5.42 13.58
N LYS A 40 -17.46 5.76 13.99
CA LYS A 40 -16.51 4.79 14.51
C LYS A 40 -17.06 4.34 15.86
N VAL A 41 -17.49 3.09 15.96
CA VAL A 41 -17.85 2.49 17.26
C VAL A 41 -16.65 2.71 18.18
N PRO A 42 -16.82 3.36 19.35
CA PRO A 42 -15.70 3.53 20.27
C PRO A 42 -15.22 2.13 20.65
N ALA A 43 -14.03 1.78 20.20
CA ALA A 43 -13.39 0.54 20.60
C ALA A 43 -13.25 0.57 22.12
N LYS A 44 -13.66 -0.51 22.79
CA LYS A 44 -13.43 -0.62 24.22
C LYS A 44 -11.94 -0.47 24.49
N ALA A 45 -11.58 0.45 25.39
CA ALA A 45 -10.20 0.63 25.80
C ALA A 45 -9.67 -0.71 26.34
N TRP A 46 -8.68 -1.26 25.64
CA TRP A 46 -8.00 -2.49 26.07
C TRP A 46 -7.10 -2.16 27.25
N THR A 47 -7.29 -2.88 28.36
CA THR A 47 -6.45 -2.80 29.56
C THR A 47 -5.51 -4.01 29.56
N LEU A 48 -4.21 -3.77 29.55
CA LEU A 48 -3.21 -4.82 29.67
C LEU A 48 -3.25 -5.42 31.07
N SER A 49 -3.42 -6.74 31.18
CA SER A 49 -3.27 -7.46 32.45
C SER A 49 -1.81 -7.41 32.90
N HIS A 50 -1.57 -7.23 34.19
CA HIS A 50 -0.24 -7.23 34.77
C HIS A 50 -0.12 -8.34 35.81
N THR A 51 1.09 -8.87 35.97
CA THR A 51 1.47 -9.80 37.04
C THR A 51 1.53 -9.07 38.39
N ALA A 52 1.64 -9.82 39.50
CA ALA A 52 1.66 -9.25 40.86
C ALA A 52 2.85 -8.31 41.10
N ASP A 53 3.97 -8.52 40.39
CA ASP A 53 5.16 -7.67 40.36
C ASP A 53 5.06 -6.50 39.37
N GLY A 54 3.90 -6.32 38.72
CA GLY A 54 3.60 -5.17 37.86
C GLY A 54 4.12 -5.27 36.43
N GLN A 55 4.58 -6.44 35.97
CA GLN A 55 5.00 -6.66 34.58
C GLN A 55 3.79 -7.00 33.70
N PRO A 56 3.84 -6.73 32.39
CA PRO A 56 2.84 -7.24 31.45
C PRO A 56 2.65 -8.75 31.55
N ASP A 57 1.40 -9.20 31.67
CA ASP A 57 1.06 -10.62 31.68
C ASP A 57 1.09 -11.17 30.24
N LEU A 58 2.20 -11.82 29.88
CA LEU A 58 2.42 -12.45 28.57
C LEU A 58 2.10 -13.96 28.58
N GLN A 59 1.33 -14.44 29.56
CA GLN A 59 0.95 -15.84 29.64
C GLN A 59 -0.10 -16.19 28.57
N GLY A 60 -0.07 -17.44 28.09
CA GLY A 60 -1.01 -17.94 27.08
C GLY A 60 -0.38 -18.98 26.16
N TYR A 61 -1.12 -19.35 25.12
CA TYR A 61 -0.63 -20.24 24.06
C TYR A 61 0.02 -19.42 22.96
N TRP A 62 1.34 -19.56 22.84
CA TRP A 62 2.13 -18.98 21.77
C TRP A 62 2.34 -20.03 20.68
N THR A 63 2.16 -19.65 19.41
CA THR A 63 2.40 -20.55 18.27
C THR A 63 3.50 -19.97 17.39
N ASN A 64 4.36 -20.85 16.86
CA ASN A 64 5.31 -20.52 15.80
C ASN A 64 4.80 -21.07 14.47
N THR A 65 3.58 -20.73 14.09
CA THR A 65 2.89 -21.38 12.96
C THR A 65 3.47 -20.99 11.60
N THR A 66 4.25 -19.91 11.54
CA THR A 66 4.75 -19.35 10.29
C THR A 66 6.26 -19.43 10.22
N TYR A 67 6.78 -19.99 9.13
CA TYR A 67 8.22 -20.11 8.86
C TYR A 67 8.78 -18.92 8.06
N THR A 68 8.13 -17.76 8.12
CA THR A 68 8.56 -16.59 7.36
C THR A 68 9.74 -15.92 8.08
N PRO A 69 10.93 -15.85 7.46
CA PRO A 69 12.08 -15.22 8.07
C PRO A 69 11.87 -13.70 8.20
N LEU A 70 12.47 -13.09 9.22
CA LEU A 70 12.39 -11.64 9.45
C LEU A 70 13.09 -10.84 8.35
N GLN A 71 14.09 -11.42 7.70
CA GLN A 71 14.81 -10.83 6.58
C GLN A 71 14.63 -11.68 5.33
N ARG A 72 14.58 -11.02 4.17
CA ARG A 72 14.55 -11.70 2.88
C ARG A 72 15.88 -12.46 2.66
N PRO A 73 15.85 -13.77 2.37
CA PRO A 73 17.06 -14.53 2.09
C PRO A 73 17.79 -13.99 0.85
N ASN A 74 19.13 -13.93 0.91
CA ASN A 74 19.98 -13.30 -0.12
C ASN A 74 19.86 -13.93 -1.51
N ASN A 75 19.47 -15.19 -1.60
CA ASN A 75 19.30 -15.94 -2.84
C ASN A 75 17.90 -15.78 -3.47
N ILE A 76 16.98 -15.05 -2.84
CA ILE A 76 15.60 -14.87 -3.32
C ILE A 76 15.45 -13.49 -3.97
N ASN A 77 15.63 -13.44 -5.28
CA ASN A 77 15.50 -12.22 -6.09
C ASN A 77 14.10 -12.03 -6.71
N LYS A 78 13.20 -13.02 -6.56
CA LYS A 78 11.83 -12.95 -7.09
C LYS A 78 10.91 -12.15 -6.16
N ASP A 79 9.93 -11.45 -6.71
CA ASP A 79 9.01 -10.65 -5.89
C ASP A 79 8.03 -11.53 -5.11
N PHE A 80 7.53 -12.60 -5.73
CA PHE A 80 6.52 -13.50 -5.17
C PHE A 80 6.87 -14.97 -5.44
N PHE A 81 6.49 -15.84 -4.52
CA PHE A 81 6.52 -17.29 -4.72
C PHE A 81 5.25 -17.75 -5.43
N THR A 82 5.36 -18.82 -6.21
CA THR A 82 4.17 -19.63 -6.53
C THR A 82 3.71 -20.39 -5.29
N LYS A 83 2.50 -20.94 -5.32
CA LYS A 83 1.99 -21.72 -4.19
C LYS A 83 2.85 -22.95 -3.92
N GLU A 84 3.26 -23.62 -4.99
CA GLU A 84 4.08 -24.84 -4.94
C GLU A 84 5.47 -24.55 -4.36
N GLU A 85 6.09 -23.42 -4.76
CA GLU A 85 7.37 -22.99 -4.22
C GLU A 85 7.28 -22.64 -2.72
N LEU A 86 6.20 -21.98 -2.31
CA LEU A 86 5.97 -21.65 -0.90
C LEU A 86 5.80 -22.90 -0.04
N GLU A 87 5.06 -23.90 -0.54
CA GLU A 87 4.89 -25.18 0.15
C GLU A 87 6.22 -25.92 0.34
N GLU A 88 7.12 -25.86 -0.64
CA GLU A 88 8.44 -26.46 -0.52
C GLU A 88 9.36 -25.72 0.46
N VAL A 89 9.33 -24.38 0.47
CA VAL A 89 10.05 -23.56 1.47
C VAL A 89 9.56 -23.88 2.89
N ILE A 90 8.24 -23.96 3.09
CA ILE A 90 7.65 -24.29 4.39
C ILE A 90 8.04 -25.71 4.81
N ARG A 91 8.02 -26.68 3.88
CA ARG A 91 8.41 -28.06 4.16
C ARG A 91 9.87 -28.15 4.61
N HIS A 92 10.78 -27.51 3.88
CA HIS A 92 12.19 -27.48 4.25
C HIS A 92 12.42 -26.87 5.63
N ALA A 93 11.75 -25.75 5.94
CA ALA A 93 11.86 -25.12 7.26
C ALA A 93 11.31 -26.02 8.38
N ALA A 94 10.22 -26.74 8.13
CA ALA A 94 9.67 -27.69 9.09
C ALA A 94 10.61 -28.90 9.33
N ASP A 95 11.28 -29.38 8.28
CA ASP A 95 12.26 -30.47 8.38
C ASP A 95 13.49 -30.05 9.22
N GLU A 96 13.95 -28.80 9.08
CA GLU A 96 15.04 -28.23 9.89
C GLU A 96 14.66 -28.09 11.38
N GLU A 97 13.43 -27.73 11.70
CA GLU A 97 12.96 -27.65 13.09
C GLU A 97 12.82 -29.03 13.76
N GLY A 98 12.60 -30.08 12.97
CA GLY A 98 12.41 -31.45 13.45
C GLY A 98 13.69 -32.28 13.62
N ALA A 99 14.85 -31.77 13.17
CA ALA A 99 16.15 -32.45 13.20
C ALA A 99 16.99 -32.11 14.45
#